data_AF-A0A4Y8LN90-F1
#
_entry.id   AF-A0A4Y8LN90-F1
#
_cell.length_a   1.000
_cell.length_b   1.000
_cell.length_c   1.000
_cell.angle_alpha   90.00
_cell.angle_beta   90.00
_cell.angle_gamma   90.00
#
_symmetry.space_group_name_H-M   'P 1'
#
loop_
_entity.id
_entity.type
_entity.pdbx_description
1 polymer ?
#
loop_
_entity_poly.entity_id
_entity_poly.type
_entity_poly.pdbx_seq_one_letter_code
_entity_poly.pdbx_strand_id
1 'polypeptide(L)'
;MKKIKSSILVIILSLLTGSSLIFNSADASSLIIDGKEYSGYISVGDHIHTYHFTLEQPAEVSFNITSEISRNNYYIYDESKNDLDNISLSGSKSSPQIKTLTVDLKPGNYTFTSSVQGYTRNEGNYTFTMDVLEYPVDEVEPNNGTAESLFVEYDKQYSGHLAINDRTDYYKFEVPSQGTVDLKGEGFVISQTNFIVFDSQNNTVIDKSYTSSKVSPSKINESLYLSEGTYYIAFYSRQYWSERSGAYNFTLSFSDALANELEPNNGTTLATATNFGNINKGFIALNDTVDYYTFTAQSADEIIFSFNSYLSGWLRVTLLDENNNRIVSKNIKSDHLTPGIIKFTEPLEAGKYFVLIQRDSYSDSYGSYDFMISSSAITKFKDYSANAYWTNPFIWGMENDVIKGDVKSMKLSPYNNLNEVQWLAMIFRYSKPDEVNEDRNNWTKTYYDLAKTYSLPNSGNPYAALRRGDVAVIMAQAFQGKKVTEREAVQWMYDHNLTTGKDSSKPKDYANFDANASLARAQAAVFLYRAIEEQGLEFN
;
A
#
# COMPACT_ATOMS: atom_id res chain seq x y z
N MET A 1 22.57 23.91 36.59
CA MET A 1 21.29 24.50 37.03
C MET A 1 20.25 23.39 37.08
N LYS A 2 20.06 22.79 38.26
CA LYS A 2 19.08 21.73 38.54
C LYS A 2 17.86 22.40 39.19
N LYS A 3 16.68 22.28 38.58
CA LYS A 3 15.42 22.70 39.22
C LYS A 3 14.97 21.62 40.21
N ILE A 4 14.65 22.11 41.40
CA ILE A 4 14.34 21.38 42.63
C ILE A 4 12.89 20.88 42.53
N LYS A 5 12.67 19.57 42.70
CA LYS A 5 11.36 19.00 43.03
C LYS A 5 11.14 19.20 44.53
N SER A 6 10.11 19.95 44.89
CA SER A 6 9.69 20.16 46.27
C SER A 6 8.85 18.96 46.71
N SER A 7 9.44 18.04 47.46
CA SER A 7 8.74 16.97 48.17
C SER A 7 8.23 17.52 49.50
N ILE A 8 6.91 17.65 49.66
CA ILE A 8 6.30 17.97 50.95
C ILE A 8 6.23 16.68 51.77
N LEU A 9 6.99 16.68 52.86
CA LEU A 9 7.02 15.69 53.94
C LEU A 9 5.83 15.99 54.88
N VAL A 10 4.87 15.08 54.99
CA VAL A 10 3.83 15.15 56.05
C VAL A 10 4.20 14.16 57.15
N ILE A 11 4.45 14.72 58.34
CA ILE A 11 4.76 14.01 59.58
C ILE A 11 3.44 13.49 60.16
N ILE A 12 3.35 12.18 60.37
CA ILE A 12 2.27 11.54 61.13
C ILE A 12 2.64 11.65 62.61
N LEU A 13 1.85 12.39 63.38
CA LEU A 13 1.90 12.39 64.85
C LEU A 13 0.65 11.67 65.37
N SER A 14 0.87 10.51 65.99
CA SER A 14 -0.15 9.71 66.65
C SER A 14 -0.43 10.25 68.06
N LEU A 15 -1.69 10.54 68.36
CA LEU A 15 -2.20 10.70 69.71
C LEU A 15 -3.59 10.08 69.78
N LEU A 16 -3.64 8.86 70.32
CA LEU A 16 -4.86 8.22 70.80
C LEU A 16 -5.38 8.99 72.02
N THR A 17 -6.59 9.54 71.92
CA THR A 17 -7.54 9.55 73.05
C THR A 17 -8.94 9.32 72.47
N GLY A 18 -9.66 8.37 73.05
CA GLY A 18 -10.97 7.95 72.58
C GLY A 18 -12.07 8.93 72.97
N SER A 19 -12.92 9.24 72.00
CA SER A 19 -14.27 9.76 72.20
C SER A 19 -15.00 9.74 70.87
N SER A 20 -16.09 8.97 70.80
CA SER A 20 -17.18 9.00 69.81
C SER A 20 -16.79 9.23 68.34
N LEU A 21 -16.85 8.15 67.55
CA LEU A 21 -16.94 8.21 66.08
C LEU A 21 -18.16 9.05 65.68
N ILE A 22 -17.93 10.34 65.43
CA ILE A 22 -18.84 11.17 64.66
C ILE A 22 -18.62 10.76 63.21
N PHE A 23 -19.56 10.00 62.65
CA PHE A 23 -19.67 9.83 61.21
C PHE A 23 -20.04 11.20 60.64
N ASN A 24 -19.05 11.92 60.10
CA ASN A 24 -19.35 13.06 59.25
C ASN A 24 -20.07 12.52 58.01
N SER A 25 -21.34 12.86 57.85
CA SER A 25 -22.02 12.84 56.56
C SER A 25 -21.17 13.68 55.60
N ALA A 26 -20.51 13.05 54.64
CA ALA A 26 -19.73 13.77 53.64
C ALA A 26 -20.65 14.69 52.87
N ASP A 27 -20.31 15.99 52.83
CA ASP A 27 -20.96 16.96 51.95
C ASP A 27 -20.95 16.43 50.51
N ALA A 28 -22.11 16.48 49.86
CA ALA A 28 -22.31 16.24 48.44
C ALA A 28 -21.55 17.28 47.60
N SER A 29 -20.25 17.06 47.38
CA SER A 29 -19.40 17.64 46.31
C SER A 29 -17.97 17.05 46.28
N SER A 30 -17.73 15.88 46.88
CA SER A 30 -16.36 15.37 47.01
C SER A 30 -15.82 14.79 45.70
N LEU A 31 -14.63 15.25 45.30
CA LEU A 31 -13.80 14.56 44.31
C LEU A 31 -13.45 13.17 44.85
N ILE A 32 -13.88 12.11 44.16
CA ILE A 32 -13.57 10.73 44.53
C ILE A 32 -12.22 10.32 43.94
N ILE A 33 -11.57 9.37 44.60
CA ILE A 33 -10.21 8.92 44.32
C ILE A 33 -10.25 7.40 44.18
N ASP A 34 -9.52 6.90 43.20
CA ASP A 34 -9.34 5.48 42.90
C ASP A 34 -9.00 4.65 44.15
N GLY A 35 -9.64 3.49 44.28
CA GLY A 35 -9.48 2.49 45.36
C GLY A 35 -9.99 2.92 46.74
N LYS A 36 -10.44 4.17 46.92
CA LYS A 36 -10.98 4.64 48.21
C LYS A 36 -12.45 4.24 48.37
N GLU A 37 -12.80 3.74 49.55
CA GLU A 37 -14.19 3.46 49.92
C GLU A 37 -14.92 4.73 50.34
N TYR A 38 -16.15 4.87 49.84
CA TYR A 38 -17.09 5.92 50.17
C TYR A 38 -18.37 5.28 50.72
N SER A 39 -19.01 5.96 51.65
CA SER A 39 -20.30 5.53 52.22
C SER A 39 -21.25 6.71 52.30
N GLY A 40 -22.55 6.42 52.26
CA GLY A 40 -23.61 7.41 52.38
C GLY A 40 -24.87 6.80 52.97
N TYR A 41 -25.72 7.65 53.55
CA TYR A 41 -27.02 7.27 54.11
C TYR A 41 -28.13 8.10 53.44
N ILE A 42 -28.95 7.46 52.61
CA ILE A 42 -30.11 8.11 51.97
C ILE A 42 -31.21 8.28 53.02
N SER A 43 -31.79 9.49 53.10
CA SER A 43 -32.84 9.84 54.06
C SER A 43 -34.04 10.52 53.39
N VAL A 44 -35.17 10.67 54.09
CA VAL A 44 -36.39 11.36 53.58
C VAL A 44 -36.16 12.81 53.12
N GLY A 45 -35.07 13.46 53.53
CA GLY A 45 -34.72 14.82 53.11
C GLY A 45 -33.53 14.92 52.16
N ASP A 46 -32.83 13.81 51.92
CA ASP A 46 -31.58 13.73 51.17
C ASP A 46 -31.57 12.46 50.34
N HIS A 47 -32.10 12.57 49.13
CA HIS A 47 -32.43 11.45 48.25
C HIS A 47 -31.42 11.26 47.12
N ILE A 48 -30.47 12.18 46.97
CA ILE A 48 -29.52 12.24 45.87
C ILE A 48 -28.16 12.62 46.44
N HIS A 49 -27.22 11.70 46.37
CA HIS A 49 -25.83 11.97 46.71
C HIS A 49 -24.98 11.97 45.45
N THR A 50 -24.18 13.01 45.27
CA THR A 50 -23.43 13.28 44.05
C THR A 50 -21.93 13.32 44.33
N TYR A 51 -21.16 12.65 43.47
CA TYR A 51 -19.71 12.50 43.54
C TYR A 51 -19.09 12.87 42.19
N HIS A 52 -17.89 13.43 42.19
CA HIS A 52 -17.20 13.85 40.95
C HIS A 52 -15.86 13.14 40.79
N PHE A 53 -15.48 12.81 39.56
CA PHE A 53 -14.16 12.28 39.23
C PHE A 53 -13.68 12.80 37.87
N THR A 54 -12.37 12.77 37.66
CA THR A 54 -11.72 13.21 36.41
C THR A 54 -10.82 12.10 35.90
N LEU A 55 -10.83 11.90 34.58
CA LEU A 55 -9.96 10.97 33.88
C LEU A 55 -9.01 11.74 32.96
N GLU A 56 -7.71 11.50 33.08
CA GLU A 56 -6.67 12.11 32.23
C GLU A 56 -6.39 11.26 30.97
N GLN A 57 -6.79 10.00 30.98
CA GLN A 57 -6.65 9.03 29.91
C GLN A 57 -7.98 8.28 29.71
N PRO A 58 -8.23 7.69 28.52
CA PRO A 58 -9.33 6.74 28.38
C PRO A 58 -9.20 5.64 29.43
N ALA A 59 -10.31 5.25 30.04
CA ALA A 59 -10.28 4.27 31.12
C ALA A 59 -11.56 3.43 31.18
N GLU A 60 -11.41 2.19 31.65
CA GLU A 60 -12.52 1.43 32.22
C GLU A 60 -12.67 1.84 33.68
N VAL A 61 -13.86 2.32 34.04
CA VAL A 61 -14.20 2.74 35.41
C VAL A 61 -15.21 1.75 35.98
N SER A 62 -14.89 1.16 37.12
CA SER A 62 -15.76 0.21 37.82
C SER A 62 -16.18 0.75 39.19
N PHE A 63 -17.48 0.81 39.44
CA PHE A 63 -18.06 1.13 40.74
C PHE A 63 -18.54 -0.16 41.41
N ASN A 64 -17.84 -0.62 42.45
CA ASN A 64 -18.26 -1.77 43.25
C ASN A 64 -19.19 -1.29 44.36
N ILE A 65 -20.49 -1.53 44.20
CA ILE A 65 -21.54 -0.92 45.02
C ILE A 65 -22.14 -1.98 45.94
N THR A 66 -22.27 -1.64 47.22
CA THR A 66 -23.12 -2.35 48.18
C THR A 66 -24.29 -1.45 48.58
N SER A 67 -25.52 -1.90 48.33
CA SER A 67 -26.74 -1.15 48.66
C SER A 67 -27.61 -1.90 49.66
N GLU A 68 -27.92 -1.27 50.79
CA GLU A 68 -28.91 -1.72 51.77
C GLU A 68 -30.29 -1.10 51.53
N ILE A 69 -30.49 -0.45 50.37
CA ILE A 69 -31.64 0.41 50.07
C ILE A 69 -32.50 -0.23 48.98
N SER A 70 -33.82 -0.16 49.14
CA SER A 70 -34.77 -0.59 48.11
C SER A 70 -34.84 0.43 46.97
N ARG A 71 -34.73 -0.04 45.71
CA ARG A 71 -34.83 0.78 44.49
C ARG A 71 -33.88 1.99 44.46
N ASN A 72 -32.63 1.79 44.85
CA ASN A 72 -31.61 2.81 44.70
C ASN A 72 -30.99 2.72 43.30
N ASN A 73 -30.92 3.84 42.60
CA ASN A 73 -30.35 3.92 41.26
C ASN A 73 -29.00 4.61 41.33
N TYR A 74 -28.04 4.07 40.59
CA TYR A 74 -26.71 4.62 40.46
C TYR A 74 -26.51 5.04 39.02
N TYR A 75 -26.11 6.30 38.81
CA TYR A 75 -25.94 6.89 37.48
C TYR A 75 -24.54 7.42 37.30
N ILE A 76 -24.03 7.35 36.07
CA ILE A 76 -22.81 8.01 35.62
C ILE A 76 -23.20 9.04 34.57
N TYR A 77 -22.85 10.29 34.81
CA TYR A 77 -23.10 11.40 33.89
C TYR A 77 -21.79 11.99 33.37
N ASP A 78 -21.80 12.44 32.12
CA ASP A 78 -20.76 13.34 31.60
C ASP A 78 -20.94 14.78 32.14
N GLU A 79 -20.00 15.67 31.80
CA GLU A 79 -20.03 17.09 32.17
C GLU A 79 -21.27 17.84 31.63
N SER A 80 -21.86 17.35 30.53
CA SER A 80 -23.10 17.87 29.94
C SER A 80 -24.37 17.29 30.58
N LYS A 81 -24.22 16.42 31.59
CA LYS A 81 -25.30 15.69 32.29
C LYS A 81 -26.05 14.68 31.44
N ASN A 82 -25.43 14.17 30.38
CA ASN A 82 -25.97 13.02 29.65
C ASN A 82 -25.75 11.74 30.49
N ASP A 83 -26.79 10.92 30.62
CA ASP A 83 -26.71 9.61 31.26
C ASP A 83 -25.89 8.68 30.37
N LEU A 84 -24.72 8.25 30.86
CA LEU A 84 -23.82 7.36 30.14
C LEU A 84 -24.13 5.90 30.47
N ASP A 85 -24.30 5.59 31.75
CA ASP A 85 -24.68 4.26 32.21
C ASP A 85 -25.31 4.31 33.60
N ASN A 86 -26.14 3.32 33.90
CA ASN A 86 -26.83 3.24 35.19
C ASN A 86 -27.15 1.81 35.62
N ILE A 87 -27.34 1.65 36.93
CA ILE A 87 -27.82 0.40 37.51
C ILE A 87 -28.81 0.66 38.65
N SER A 88 -29.87 -0.16 38.69
CA SER A 88 -30.87 -0.12 39.75
C SER A 88 -30.70 -1.32 40.68
N LEU A 89 -30.49 -1.07 41.97
CA LEU A 89 -30.32 -2.09 43.00
C LEU A 89 -31.47 -2.02 44.02
N SER A 90 -31.97 -3.18 44.41
CA SER A 90 -33.02 -3.30 45.43
C SER A 90 -32.56 -4.19 46.58
N GLY A 91 -31.88 -3.57 47.55
CA GLY A 91 -31.38 -4.23 48.75
C GLY A 91 -32.17 -3.91 50.02
N SER A 92 -31.70 -4.46 51.13
CA SER A 92 -32.17 -4.18 52.49
C SER A 92 -31.03 -4.42 53.47
N LYS A 93 -31.14 -3.91 54.71
CA LYS A 93 -30.14 -4.19 55.76
C LYS A 93 -29.92 -5.69 56.03
N SER A 94 -30.96 -6.51 55.93
CA SER A 94 -30.88 -7.96 56.12
C SER A 94 -30.41 -8.72 54.87
N SER A 95 -30.47 -8.09 53.70
CA SER A 95 -30.04 -8.67 52.42
C SER A 95 -29.54 -7.54 51.50
N PRO A 96 -28.29 -7.07 51.73
CA PRO A 96 -27.69 -6.06 50.88
C PRO A 96 -27.50 -6.60 49.45
N GLN A 97 -27.62 -5.73 48.45
CA GLN A 97 -27.25 -6.05 47.07
C GLN A 97 -25.83 -5.59 46.80
N ILE A 98 -25.03 -6.45 46.17
CA ILE A 98 -23.65 -6.17 45.78
C ILE A 98 -23.57 -6.31 44.26
N LYS A 99 -23.13 -5.26 43.58
CA LYS A 99 -23.04 -5.23 42.12
C LYS A 99 -21.97 -4.27 41.66
N THR A 100 -21.36 -4.57 40.53
CA THR A 100 -20.40 -3.69 39.87
C THR A 100 -21.06 -3.05 38.65
N LEU A 101 -20.92 -1.72 38.53
CA LEU A 101 -21.23 -0.94 37.34
C LEU A 101 -19.91 -0.61 36.65
N THR A 102 -19.71 -1.06 35.41
CA THR A 102 -18.45 -0.89 34.68
C THR A 102 -18.70 -0.20 33.36
N VAL A 103 -17.96 0.88 33.08
CA VAL A 103 -18.10 1.67 31.86
C VAL A 103 -16.73 2.11 31.33
N ASP A 104 -16.55 2.02 30.02
CA ASP A 104 -15.40 2.59 29.31
C ASP A 104 -15.69 4.05 28.94
N LEU A 105 -14.82 4.96 29.37
CA LEU A 105 -14.98 6.42 29.27
C LEU A 105 -13.72 7.05 28.69
N LYS A 106 -13.89 8.07 27.83
CA LYS A 106 -12.79 8.91 27.37
C LYS A 106 -12.26 9.87 28.45
N PRO A 107 -11.13 10.57 28.25
CA PRO A 107 -10.68 11.61 29.18
C PRO A 107 -11.75 12.68 29.41
N GLY A 108 -11.95 13.11 30.64
CA GLY A 108 -12.96 14.12 30.96
C GLY A 108 -13.40 14.16 32.42
N ASN A 109 -14.39 15.00 32.69
CA ASN A 109 -15.01 15.17 34.01
C ASN A 109 -16.35 14.45 34.05
N TYR A 110 -16.57 13.73 35.14
CA TYR A 110 -17.73 12.85 35.30
C TYR A 110 -18.36 12.99 36.68
N THR A 111 -19.62 12.58 36.74
CA THR A 111 -20.41 12.59 37.97
C THR A 111 -21.00 11.21 38.23
N PHE A 112 -20.77 10.66 39.42
CA PHE A 112 -21.44 9.45 39.91
C PHE A 112 -22.51 9.83 40.92
N THR A 113 -23.74 9.34 40.75
CA THR A 113 -24.87 9.71 41.61
C THR A 113 -25.56 8.48 42.17
N SER A 114 -25.83 8.47 43.47
CA SER A 114 -26.75 7.55 44.14
C SER A 114 -28.09 8.27 44.33
N SER A 115 -29.18 7.73 43.80
CA SER A 115 -30.49 8.38 43.78
C SER A 115 -31.64 7.39 43.96
N VAL A 116 -32.49 7.66 44.96
CA VAL A 116 -33.77 6.96 45.13
C VAL A 116 -34.88 7.79 44.47
N GLN A 117 -35.60 7.21 43.51
CA GLN A 117 -36.71 7.90 42.83
C GLN A 117 -38.07 7.58 43.49
N GLY A 118 -38.87 8.64 43.73
CA GLY A 118 -40.27 8.57 44.17
C GLY A 118 -40.52 8.93 45.65
N TYR A 119 -41.79 9.11 46.03
CA TYR A 119 -42.25 9.44 47.40
C TYR A 119 -42.05 8.31 48.43
N THR A 120 -41.21 7.32 48.14
CA THR A 120 -41.03 6.13 49.00
C THR A 120 -40.00 6.40 50.08
N ARG A 121 -40.31 6.03 51.34
CA ARG A 121 -39.42 6.11 52.52
C ARG A 121 -38.27 5.08 52.46
N ASN A 122 -37.60 4.96 51.32
CA ASN A 122 -36.49 4.02 51.16
C ASN A 122 -35.22 4.68 51.67
N GLU A 123 -34.99 4.55 52.96
CA GLU A 123 -33.80 5.03 53.65
C GLU A 123 -32.83 3.87 53.89
N GLY A 124 -31.54 4.16 53.97
CA GLY A 124 -30.55 3.13 54.26
C GLY A 124 -29.15 3.52 53.84
N ASN A 125 -28.19 2.63 54.12
CA ASN A 125 -26.81 2.84 53.77
C ASN A 125 -26.49 2.31 52.37
N TYR A 126 -25.51 2.92 51.74
CA TYR A 126 -24.77 2.30 50.67
C TYR A 126 -23.26 2.57 50.87
N THR A 127 -22.44 1.70 50.29
CA THR A 127 -21.01 1.90 50.14
C THR A 127 -20.61 1.67 48.69
N PHE A 128 -19.52 2.30 48.26
CA PHE A 128 -18.89 1.97 46.99
C PHE A 128 -17.38 2.22 47.01
N THR A 129 -16.66 1.49 46.16
CA THR A 129 -15.31 1.87 45.69
C THR A 129 -15.38 2.19 44.21
N MET A 130 -14.49 3.07 43.75
CA MET A 130 -14.25 3.30 42.33
C MET A 130 -12.87 2.73 42.01
N ASP A 131 -12.80 1.85 41.01
CA ASP A 131 -11.55 1.32 40.47
C ASP A 131 -11.38 1.84 39.03
N VAL A 132 -10.20 2.36 38.71
CA VAL A 132 -9.88 2.92 37.38
C VAL A 132 -8.77 2.09 36.71
N LEU A 133 -9.05 1.58 35.52
CA LEU A 133 -8.07 0.96 34.64
C LEU A 133 -7.83 1.86 33.43
N GLU A 134 -6.71 2.59 33.44
CA GLU A 134 -6.33 3.49 32.34
C GLU A 134 -5.78 2.72 31.13
N TYR A 135 -6.09 3.24 29.94
CA TYR A 135 -5.58 2.80 28.65
C TYR A 135 -4.78 3.93 28.01
N PRO A 136 -3.45 3.91 28.11
CA PRO A 136 -2.60 4.82 27.34
C PRO A 136 -2.80 4.54 25.85
N VAL A 137 -3.12 5.58 25.10
CA VAL A 137 -3.40 5.51 23.65
C VAL A 137 -2.51 6.47 22.87
N ASP A 138 -2.31 6.17 21.58
CA ASP A 138 -1.59 7.06 20.65
C ASP A 138 -2.51 8.07 19.98
N GLU A 139 -3.82 7.83 20.00
CA GLU A 139 -4.80 8.70 19.40
C GLU A 139 -4.95 10.05 20.13
N VAL A 140 -5.47 11.03 19.42
CA VAL A 140 -5.68 12.38 19.94
C VAL A 140 -7.09 12.83 19.59
N GLU A 141 -7.91 13.04 20.61
CA GLU A 141 -9.29 13.53 20.45
C GLU A 141 -9.35 15.05 20.21
N PRO A 142 -10.35 15.55 19.43
CA PRO A 142 -11.37 14.77 18.71
C PRO A 142 -10.81 14.16 17.42
N ASN A 143 -11.16 12.90 17.10
CA ASN A 143 -10.78 12.24 15.84
C ASN A 143 -11.98 11.55 15.14
N ASN A 144 -13.21 12.00 15.42
CA ASN A 144 -14.46 11.35 15.00
C ASN A 144 -14.83 11.54 13.52
N GLY A 145 -13.91 12.03 12.69
CA GLY A 145 -14.12 12.28 11.26
C GLY A 145 -12.81 12.42 10.48
N THR A 146 -12.92 12.45 9.16
CA THR A 146 -11.74 12.54 8.27
C THR A 146 -11.01 13.89 8.37
N ALA A 147 -11.69 14.94 8.81
CA ALA A 147 -11.11 16.27 8.99
C ALA A 147 -10.16 16.35 10.20
N GLU A 148 -10.51 15.66 11.30
CA GLU A 148 -9.72 15.64 12.53
C GLU A 148 -8.85 14.38 12.69
N SER A 149 -8.88 13.48 11.71
CA SER A 149 -8.15 12.21 11.75
C SER A 149 -6.64 12.34 11.98
N LEU A 150 -6.07 11.40 12.74
CA LEU A 150 -4.64 11.33 13.02
C LEU A 150 -3.88 10.69 11.84
N PHE A 151 -2.84 11.35 11.34
CA PHE A 151 -1.94 10.75 10.35
C PHE A 151 -1.13 9.60 10.96
N VAL A 152 -1.15 8.43 10.32
CA VAL A 152 -0.42 7.24 10.76
C VAL A 152 0.71 6.88 9.79
N GLU A 153 1.85 6.54 10.37
CA GLU A 153 3.05 6.10 9.65
C GLU A 153 3.06 4.58 9.49
N TYR A 154 3.66 4.10 8.40
CA TYR A 154 3.88 2.67 8.20
C TYR A 154 4.87 2.11 9.24
N ASP A 155 4.70 0.82 9.55
CA ASP A 155 5.52 0.02 10.47
C ASP A 155 5.55 0.52 11.93
N LYS A 156 4.68 1.48 12.27
CA LYS A 156 4.44 1.94 13.63
C LYS A 156 3.13 1.36 14.16
N GLN A 157 3.14 0.92 15.42
CA GLN A 157 1.93 0.52 16.12
C GLN A 157 1.22 1.75 16.68
N TYR A 158 -0.09 1.78 16.52
CA TYR A 158 -1.01 2.76 17.08
C TYR A 158 -2.02 2.05 17.96
N SER A 159 -2.42 2.72 19.03
CA SER A 159 -3.42 2.25 19.98
C SER A 159 -4.53 3.29 20.17
N GLY A 160 -5.76 2.79 20.35
CA GLY A 160 -6.95 3.60 20.57
C GLY A 160 -7.95 2.90 21.48
N HIS A 161 -8.99 3.62 21.92
CA HIS A 161 -9.98 3.11 22.87
C HIS A 161 -11.38 3.64 22.56
N LEU A 162 -12.27 2.72 22.18
CA LEU A 162 -13.68 3.04 21.98
C LEU A 162 -14.39 3.06 23.34
N ALA A 163 -15.01 4.19 23.66
CA ALA A 163 -15.79 4.44 24.87
C ALA A 163 -17.28 4.62 24.57
N ILE A 164 -18.14 4.59 25.59
CA ILE A 164 -19.58 4.81 25.38
C ILE A 164 -19.89 6.22 24.84
N ASN A 165 -19.01 7.18 25.16
CA ASN A 165 -19.02 8.58 24.76
C ASN A 165 -17.91 8.95 23.74
N ASP A 166 -17.23 7.93 23.18
CA ASP A 166 -16.35 8.05 22.01
C ASP A 166 -16.39 6.77 21.18
N ARG A 167 -17.15 6.78 20.09
CA ARG A 167 -17.53 5.53 19.42
C ARG A 167 -16.86 5.34 18.09
N THR A 168 -16.03 6.29 17.65
CA THR A 168 -15.46 6.24 16.31
C THR A 168 -14.18 7.04 16.26
N ASP A 169 -13.12 6.36 15.83
CA ASP A 169 -11.78 6.93 15.81
C ASP A 169 -11.23 6.83 14.38
N TYR A 170 -10.98 7.98 13.73
CA TYR A 170 -10.45 8.03 12.36
C TYR A 170 -8.94 8.27 12.34
N TYR A 171 -8.27 7.53 11.46
CA TYR A 171 -6.86 7.66 11.15
C TYR A 171 -6.67 7.83 9.64
N LYS A 172 -5.65 8.57 9.23
CA LYS A 172 -5.32 8.89 7.84
C LYS A 172 -3.97 8.29 7.45
N PHE A 173 -3.85 7.72 6.26
CA PHE A 173 -2.58 7.27 5.69
C PHE A 173 -2.49 7.61 4.19
N GLU A 174 -1.27 7.66 3.65
CA GLU A 174 -1.00 7.87 2.22
C GLU A 174 -0.37 6.61 1.62
N VAL A 175 -0.92 6.16 0.49
CA VAL A 175 -0.38 5.08 -0.34
C VAL A 175 0.48 5.74 -1.43
N PRO A 176 1.82 5.55 -1.44
CA PRO A 176 2.73 6.34 -2.28
C PRO A 176 2.82 5.86 -3.73
N SER A 177 2.41 4.63 -4.00
CA SER A 177 2.39 3.99 -5.31
C SER A 177 1.40 2.83 -5.26
N GLN A 178 0.98 2.30 -6.40
CA GLN A 178 0.13 1.11 -6.43
C GLN A 178 0.77 -0.03 -5.63
N GLY A 179 0.01 -0.66 -4.74
CA GLY A 179 0.56 -1.69 -3.88
C GLY A 179 -0.39 -2.24 -2.83
N THR A 180 0.18 -2.98 -1.90
CA THR A 180 -0.56 -3.63 -0.82
C THR A 180 -0.28 -2.95 0.51
N VAL A 181 -1.34 -2.53 1.20
CA VAL A 181 -1.30 -2.11 2.60
C VAL A 181 -1.82 -3.25 3.47
N ASP A 182 -0.94 -3.85 4.27
CA ASP A 182 -1.33 -4.83 5.27
C ASP A 182 -1.74 -4.11 6.56
N LEU A 183 -2.96 -4.38 7.02
CA LEU A 183 -3.48 -3.97 8.33
C LEU A 183 -3.42 -5.15 9.28
N LYS A 184 -2.60 -5.04 10.32
CA LYS A 184 -2.46 -6.04 11.39
C LYS A 184 -2.76 -5.42 12.72
N GLY A 185 -3.43 -6.14 13.62
CA GLY A 185 -3.78 -5.60 14.92
C GLY A 185 -4.55 -6.55 15.80
N GLU A 186 -4.84 -6.08 17.01
CA GLU A 186 -5.68 -6.77 17.97
C GLU A 186 -6.78 -5.85 18.50
N GLY A 187 -7.98 -6.38 18.68
CA GLY A 187 -9.11 -5.64 19.22
C GLY A 187 -9.69 -6.33 20.44
N PHE A 188 -9.74 -5.59 21.55
CA PHE A 188 -10.26 -6.00 22.86
C PHE A 188 -11.67 -5.44 23.11
N VAL A 189 -12.32 -4.98 22.04
CA VAL A 189 -13.68 -4.43 22.05
C VAL A 189 -14.67 -5.52 22.42
N ILE A 190 -15.63 -5.21 23.29
CA ILE A 190 -16.67 -6.18 23.66
C ILE A 190 -17.57 -6.47 22.44
N SER A 191 -17.91 -7.74 22.26
CA SER A 191 -18.69 -8.30 21.15
C SER A 191 -17.93 -8.34 19.83
N GLN A 192 -17.56 -7.18 19.28
CA GLN A 192 -16.97 -7.08 17.94
C GLN A 192 -16.08 -5.84 17.79
N THR A 193 -14.91 -6.05 17.19
CA THR A 193 -14.04 -5.00 16.67
C THR A 193 -14.45 -4.72 15.24
N ASN A 194 -14.89 -3.50 14.95
CA ASN A 194 -15.30 -3.09 13.60
C ASN A 194 -14.35 -2.02 13.09
N PHE A 195 -14.03 -2.11 11.80
CA PHE A 195 -13.36 -1.02 11.11
C PHE A 195 -13.83 -0.91 9.67
N ILE A 196 -13.67 0.28 9.13
CA ILE A 196 -14.01 0.63 7.76
C ILE A 196 -12.85 1.42 7.17
N VAL A 197 -12.53 1.16 5.90
CA VAL A 197 -11.53 1.93 5.14
C VAL A 197 -12.25 2.73 4.08
N PHE A 198 -11.89 4.00 3.95
CA PHE A 198 -12.43 4.94 2.97
C PHE A 198 -11.33 5.47 2.06
N ASP A 199 -11.70 5.78 0.82
CA ASP A 199 -10.90 6.63 -0.06
C ASP A 199 -11.06 8.12 0.29
N SER A 200 -10.29 8.97 -0.39
CA SER A 200 -10.35 10.43 -0.22
C SER A 200 -11.69 11.08 -0.60
N GLN A 201 -12.59 10.36 -1.29
CA GLN A 201 -13.94 10.79 -1.64
C GLN A 201 -14.99 10.28 -0.65
N ASN A 202 -14.57 9.66 0.47
CA ASN A 202 -15.41 8.99 1.46
C ASN A 202 -16.18 7.78 0.90
N ASN A 203 -15.76 7.18 -0.22
CA ASN A 203 -16.31 5.91 -0.64
C ASN A 203 -15.71 4.80 0.22
N THR A 204 -16.55 3.84 0.60
CA THR A 204 -16.10 2.65 1.34
C THR A 204 -15.29 1.75 0.43
N VAL A 205 -14.05 1.48 0.83
CA VAL A 205 -13.16 0.48 0.23
C VAL A 205 -13.46 -0.90 0.81
N ILE A 206 -13.49 -1.01 2.14
CA ILE A 206 -13.89 -2.22 2.87
C ILE A 206 -14.58 -1.87 4.19
N ASP A 207 -15.50 -2.74 4.66
CA ASP A 207 -16.11 -2.68 6.00
C ASP A 207 -16.06 -4.10 6.61
N LYS A 208 -15.41 -4.24 7.76
CA LYS A 208 -15.12 -5.54 8.37
C LYS A 208 -15.46 -5.54 9.86
N SER A 209 -15.86 -6.71 10.34
CA SER A 209 -16.16 -6.95 11.76
C SER A 209 -15.56 -8.29 12.20
N TYR A 210 -14.87 -8.28 13.33
CA TYR A 210 -14.29 -9.49 13.95
C TYR A 210 -14.88 -9.65 15.33
N THR A 211 -15.35 -10.86 15.65
CA THR A 211 -15.80 -11.19 17.02
C THR A 211 -14.64 -11.05 18.00
N SER A 212 -14.86 -10.34 19.09
CA SER A 212 -13.85 -10.03 20.10
C SER A 212 -14.48 -9.84 21.48
N SER A 213 -13.61 -9.81 22.49
CA SER A 213 -13.94 -9.45 23.86
C SER A 213 -12.66 -9.01 24.60
N LYS A 214 -12.81 -8.51 25.82
CA LYS A 214 -11.68 -8.10 26.68
C LYS A 214 -10.68 -9.23 26.98
N VAL A 215 -11.13 -10.49 27.00
CA VAL A 215 -10.28 -11.66 27.33
C VAL A 215 -9.92 -12.52 26.13
N SER A 216 -10.61 -12.34 25.02
CA SER A 216 -10.42 -13.08 23.77
C SER A 216 -10.42 -12.07 22.63
N PRO A 217 -9.28 -11.38 22.39
CA PRO A 217 -9.20 -10.33 21.39
C PRO A 217 -9.34 -10.89 19.97
N SER A 218 -9.90 -10.08 19.07
CA SER A 218 -9.84 -10.36 17.62
C SER A 218 -8.43 -10.15 17.10
N LYS A 219 -8.00 -10.98 16.15
CA LYS A 219 -6.80 -10.73 15.35
C LYS A 219 -7.18 -10.18 13.99
N ILE A 220 -6.78 -8.95 13.72
CA ILE A 220 -6.95 -8.29 12.43
C ILE A 220 -5.73 -8.64 11.59
N ASN A 221 -5.97 -9.10 10.36
CA ASN A 221 -4.93 -9.40 9.38
C ASN A 221 -5.54 -9.29 7.99
N GLU A 222 -5.67 -8.07 7.51
CA GLU A 222 -6.21 -7.78 6.17
C GLU A 222 -5.12 -7.23 5.26
N SER A 223 -5.21 -7.56 3.98
CA SER A 223 -4.36 -6.97 2.93
C SER A 223 -5.25 -6.16 1.99
N LEU A 224 -4.93 -4.88 1.85
CA LEU A 224 -5.65 -3.92 1.03
C LEU A 224 -4.84 -3.64 -0.23
N TYR A 225 -5.37 -4.00 -1.39
CA TYR A 225 -4.75 -3.73 -2.68
C TYR A 225 -5.25 -2.36 -3.15
N LEU A 226 -4.41 -1.34 -3.08
CA LEU A 226 -4.81 0.06 -3.24
C LEU A 226 -3.96 0.75 -4.31
N SER A 227 -4.59 1.61 -5.10
CA SER A 227 -3.88 2.56 -5.95
C SER A 227 -3.24 3.67 -5.10
N GLU A 228 -2.35 4.45 -5.71
CA GLU A 228 -1.76 5.64 -5.08
C GLU A 228 -2.86 6.60 -4.59
N GLY A 229 -2.71 7.14 -3.38
CA GLY A 229 -3.58 8.19 -2.87
C GLY A 229 -3.78 8.20 -1.37
N THR A 230 -4.71 9.04 -0.94
CA THR A 230 -5.06 9.24 0.47
C THR A 230 -6.20 8.33 0.90
N TYR A 231 -6.04 7.68 2.06
CA TYR A 231 -7.04 6.79 2.64
C TYR A 231 -7.25 7.06 4.13
N TYR A 232 -8.39 6.60 4.62
CA TYR A 232 -8.78 6.70 6.02
C TYR A 232 -9.20 5.34 6.55
N ILE A 233 -8.79 5.00 7.78
CA ILE A 233 -9.32 3.86 8.52
C ILE A 233 -10.07 4.38 9.74
N ALA A 234 -11.30 3.92 9.95
CA ALA A 234 -12.08 4.25 11.14
C ALA A 234 -12.38 2.99 11.93
N PHE A 235 -11.97 2.95 13.20
CA PHE A 235 -12.44 1.96 14.15
C PHE A 235 -13.73 2.46 14.77
N TYR A 236 -14.74 1.59 14.92
CA TYR A 236 -16.04 2.04 15.38
C TYR A 236 -16.84 1.00 16.16
N SER A 237 -17.69 1.49 17.06
CA SER A 237 -18.72 0.69 17.72
C SER A 237 -20.11 0.99 17.15
N ARG A 238 -20.86 -0.08 16.82
CA ARG A 238 -22.24 0.07 16.33
C ARG A 238 -23.17 0.45 17.49
N GLN A 239 -24.14 1.32 17.24
CA GLN A 239 -25.16 1.76 18.21
C GLN A 239 -26.21 0.66 18.48
N TYR A 240 -25.78 -0.50 18.94
CA TYR A 240 -26.66 -1.56 19.41
C TYR A 240 -26.08 -2.08 20.74
N TRP A 241 -26.73 -1.65 21.83
CA TRP A 241 -26.44 -2.03 23.23
C TRP A 241 -25.20 -1.35 23.83
N SER A 242 -25.24 -1.07 25.13
CA SER A 242 -24.26 -0.27 25.89
C SER A 242 -22.88 -0.91 26.08
N GLU A 243 -22.65 -2.10 25.53
CA GLU A 243 -21.50 -2.96 25.84
C GLU A 243 -20.56 -3.14 24.64
N ARG A 244 -20.29 -2.12 23.81
CA ARG A 244 -19.39 -2.26 22.63
C ARG A 244 -18.17 -1.34 22.68
N SER A 245 -17.57 -1.24 23.85
CA SER A 245 -16.38 -0.46 24.13
C SER A 245 -15.14 -1.35 24.32
N GLY A 246 -13.97 -0.76 24.25
CA GLY A 246 -12.70 -1.39 24.57
C GLY A 246 -11.54 -0.89 23.72
N ALA A 247 -10.34 -1.31 24.11
CA ALA A 247 -9.09 -0.95 23.44
C ALA A 247 -8.87 -1.72 22.15
N TYR A 248 -8.07 -1.15 21.25
CA TYR A 248 -7.51 -1.84 20.10
C TYR A 248 -6.11 -1.31 19.79
N ASN A 249 -5.38 -2.07 18.99
CA ASN A 249 -4.14 -1.62 18.38
C ASN A 249 -4.05 -2.08 16.93
N PHE A 250 -3.28 -1.36 16.13
CA PHE A 250 -3.01 -1.74 14.76
C PHE A 250 -1.66 -1.21 14.26
N THR A 251 -1.20 -1.79 13.16
CA THR A 251 -0.04 -1.39 12.39
C THR A 251 -0.40 -1.52 10.91
N LEU A 252 0.04 -0.53 10.12
CA LEU A 252 0.01 -0.59 8.68
C LEU A 252 1.41 -0.89 8.16
N SER A 253 1.55 -1.76 7.16
CA SER A 253 2.80 -1.93 6.41
C SER A 253 2.53 -1.88 4.91
N PHE A 254 3.42 -1.28 4.13
CA PHE A 254 3.24 -1.08 2.68
C PHE A 254 4.23 -1.91 1.86
N SER A 255 3.73 -2.53 0.79
CA SER A 255 4.53 -3.21 -0.22
C SER A 255 4.19 -2.69 -1.61
N ASP A 256 5.18 -2.12 -2.30
CA ASP A 256 5.05 -1.59 -3.66
C ASP A 256 4.84 -2.72 -4.68
N ALA A 257 3.87 -2.57 -5.58
CA ALA A 257 3.60 -3.53 -6.66
C ALA A 257 4.68 -3.52 -7.76
N LEU A 258 5.51 -2.47 -7.81
CA LEU A 258 6.49 -2.19 -8.86
C LEU A 258 5.85 -2.18 -10.25
N ALA A 259 4.60 -1.68 -10.32
CA ALA A 259 3.88 -1.46 -11.56
C ALA A 259 4.61 -0.40 -12.40
N ASN A 260 4.60 -0.56 -13.71
CA ASN A 260 5.19 0.38 -14.67
C ASN A 260 4.16 0.92 -15.67
N GLU A 261 2.88 0.69 -15.41
CA GLU A 261 1.78 1.34 -16.11
C GLU A 261 1.56 2.76 -15.61
N LEU A 262 0.87 3.57 -16.42
CA LEU A 262 0.51 4.93 -16.07
C LEU A 262 -0.98 4.99 -15.77
N GLU A 263 -1.35 5.36 -14.54
CA GLU A 263 -2.75 5.55 -14.17
C GLU A 263 -3.22 7.01 -14.30
N PRO A 264 -4.53 7.25 -14.54
CA PRO A 264 -5.56 6.24 -14.85
C PRO A 264 -5.46 5.76 -16.31
N ASN A 265 -5.53 4.45 -16.57
CA ASN A 265 -5.57 3.88 -17.92
C ASN A 265 -6.91 3.18 -18.26
N ASN A 266 -7.98 3.60 -17.60
CA ASN A 266 -9.29 2.96 -17.68
C ASN A 266 -10.03 3.35 -18.98
N GLY A 267 -9.72 2.64 -20.06
CA GLY A 267 -10.38 2.73 -21.36
C GLY A 267 -9.41 3.01 -22.50
N THR A 268 -9.87 2.81 -23.74
CA THR A 268 -8.98 2.88 -24.92
C THR A 268 -8.41 4.27 -25.22
N THR A 269 -9.00 5.33 -24.68
CA THR A 269 -8.47 6.70 -24.80
C THR A 269 -7.32 6.99 -23.85
N LEU A 270 -7.26 6.28 -22.72
CA LEU A 270 -6.24 6.46 -21.68
C LEU A 270 -5.25 5.28 -21.63
N ALA A 271 -5.38 4.32 -22.56
CA ALA A 271 -4.61 3.10 -22.56
C ALA A 271 -3.09 3.36 -22.54
N THR A 272 -2.39 2.65 -21.67
CA THR A 272 -0.93 2.67 -21.58
C THR A 272 -0.31 2.13 -22.87
N ALA A 273 0.48 2.92 -23.57
CA ALA A 273 1.18 2.46 -24.77
C ALA A 273 2.25 1.41 -24.42
N THR A 274 2.32 0.33 -25.18
CA THR A 274 3.32 -0.72 -25.02
C THR A 274 3.88 -1.18 -26.36
N ASN A 275 5.15 -1.60 -26.33
CA ASN A 275 5.88 -2.10 -27.49
C ASN A 275 6.20 -3.59 -27.35
N PHE A 276 6.50 -4.22 -28.47
CA PHE A 276 6.92 -5.63 -28.49
C PHE A 276 8.22 -5.84 -27.70
N GLY A 277 8.24 -6.88 -26.87
CA GLY A 277 9.37 -7.21 -26.00
C GLY A 277 9.36 -6.49 -24.65
N ASN A 278 8.52 -5.45 -24.47
CA ASN A 278 8.40 -4.79 -23.17
C ASN A 278 7.68 -5.71 -22.18
N ILE A 279 8.21 -5.77 -20.96
CA ILE A 279 7.53 -6.41 -19.83
C ILE A 279 6.69 -5.33 -19.17
N ASN A 280 5.39 -5.41 -19.37
CA ASN A 280 4.41 -4.56 -18.71
C ASN A 280 4.07 -5.20 -17.37
N LYS A 281 4.14 -4.43 -16.30
CA LYS A 281 3.80 -4.82 -14.93
C LYS A 281 2.67 -3.92 -14.50
N GLY A 282 1.53 -4.52 -14.19
CA GLY A 282 0.38 -3.77 -13.69
C GLY A 282 -0.18 -4.35 -12.41
N PHE A 283 -1.18 -3.68 -11.86
CA PHE A 283 -1.74 -4.02 -10.56
C PHE A 283 -3.25 -3.73 -10.51
N ILE A 284 -4.02 -4.80 -10.31
CA ILE A 284 -5.47 -4.67 -10.13
C ILE A 284 -5.76 -4.39 -8.65
N ALA A 285 -6.19 -3.17 -8.34
CA ALA A 285 -6.53 -2.71 -7.00
C ALA A 285 -8.04 -2.86 -6.67
N LEU A 286 -8.40 -2.61 -5.41
CA LEU A 286 -9.79 -2.59 -4.94
C LEU A 286 -10.58 -1.46 -5.59
N ASN A 287 -9.94 -0.30 -5.76
CA ASN A 287 -10.51 0.91 -6.34
C ASN A 287 -10.16 1.11 -7.82
N ASP A 288 -9.39 0.19 -8.42
CA ASP A 288 -9.01 0.23 -9.83
C ASP A 288 -8.96 -1.18 -10.41
N THR A 289 -9.86 -1.48 -11.34
CA THR A 289 -10.22 -2.88 -11.63
C THR A 289 -10.02 -3.31 -13.08
N VAL A 290 -9.59 -2.38 -13.92
CA VAL A 290 -9.51 -2.55 -15.37
C VAL A 290 -8.33 -1.74 -15.91
N ASP A 291 -7.42 -2.40 -16.61
CA ASP A 291 -6.26 -1.74 -17.19
C ASP A 291 -6.28 -1.91 -18.71
N TYR A 292 -6.06 -0.83 -19.44
CA TYR A 292 -5.94 -0.88 -20.89
C TYR A 292 -4.52 -0.59 -21.35
N TYR A 293 -4.03 -1.43 -22.25
CA TYR A 293 -2.79 -1.21 -22.98
C TYR A 293 -3.05 -1.12 -24.47
N THR A 294 -2.22 -0.38 -25.20
CA THR A 294 -2.31 -0.27 -26.66
C THR A 294 -0.98 -0.55 -27.35
N PHE A 295 -1.03 -1.21 -28.51
CA PHE A 295 0.14 -1.49 -29.34
C PHE A 295 -0.25 -1.46 -30.83
N THR A 296 0.74 -1.38 -31.72
CA THR A 296 0.54 -1.40 -33.18
C THR A 296 1.23 -2.61 -33.79
N ALA A 297 0.47 -3.49 -34.43
CA ALA A 297 1.00 -4.57 -35.25
C ALA A 297 1.48 -4.02 -36.60
N GLN A 298 2.66 -4.44 -37.06
CA GLN A 298 3.29 -3.95 -38.31
C GLN A 298 2.91 -4.76 -39.55
N SER A 299 2.51 -6.01 -39.39
CA SER A 299 2.12 -6.93 -40.47
C SER A 299 1.19 -8.01 -39.95
N ALA A 300 0.62 -8.79 -40.87
CA ALA A 300 -0.21 -9.99 -40.65
C ALA A 300 0.53 -11.17 -39.98
N ASP A 301 1.34 -10.89 -38.97
CA ASP A 301 2.18 -11.85 -38.28
C ASP A 301 1.45 -12.45 -37.08
N GLU A 302 1.88 -13.64 -36.69
CA GLU A 302 1.39 -14.28 -35.46
C GLU A 302 2.00 -13.59 -34.23
N ILE A 303 1.17 -12.87 -33.50
CA ILE A 303 1.54 -12.17 -32.28
C ILE A 303 1.31 -13.07 -31.09
N ILE A 304 2.34 -13.22 -30.28
CA ILE A 304 2.40 -14.07 -29.10
C ILE A 304 2.24 -13.18 -27.86
N PHE A 305 1.22 -13.50 -27.05
CA PHE A 305 0.97 -12.88 -25.77
C PHE A 305 1.35 -13.84 -24.65
N SER A 306 2.20 -13.38 -23.72
CA SER A 306 2.62 -14.14 -22.54
C SER A 306 2.18 -13.37 -21.29
N PHE A 307 1.41 -14.00 -20.40
CA PHE A 307 0.89 -13.38 -19.18
C PHE A 307 1.26 -14.22 -17.95
N ASN A 308 1.63 -13.53 -16.88
CA ASN A 308 1.77 -14.05 -15.53
C ASN A 308 0.83 -13.28 -14.61
N SER A 309 -0.06 -13.99 -13.92
CA SER A 309 -0.99 -13.43 -12.93
C SER A 309 -0.58 -13.87 -11.52
N TYR A 310 -0.46 -12.91 -10.61
CA TYR A 310 -0.19 -13.15 -9.18
C TYR A 310 -1.41 -12.79 -8.31
N LEU A 311 -2.58 -12.61 -8.93
CA LEU A 311 -3.83 -12.30 -8.25
C LEU A 311 -4.37 -13.51 -7.48
N SER A 312 -5.12 -13.28 -6.41
CA SER A 312 -5.95 -14.31 -5.79
C SER A 312 -7.23 -14.52 -6.61
N GLY A 313 -7.32 -15.60 -7.40
CA GLY A 313 -8.50 -15.93 -8.19
C GLY A 313 -8.27 -15.82 -9.70
N TRP A 314 -9.07 -15.02 -10.39
CA TRP A 314 -9.09 -14.99 -11.86
C TRP A 314 -8.79 -13.61 -12.43
N LEU A 315 -7.78 -13.55 -13.29
CA LEU A 315 -7.51 -12.42 -14.16
C LEU A 315 -8.09 -12.71 -15.55
N ARG A 316 -8.81 -11.76 -16.14
CA ARG A 316 -9.28 -11.86 -17.52
C ARG A 316 -8.48 -10.94 -18.40
N VAL A 317 -7.97 -11.48 -19.49
CA VAL A 317 -7.25 -10.73 -20.52
C VAL A 317 -8.04 -10.81 -21.82
N THR A 318 -8.23 -9.67 -22.47
CA THR A 318 -9.06 -9.54 -23.68
C THR A 318 -8.31 -8.71 -24.71
N LEU A 319 -8.13 -9.28 -25.91
CA LEU A 319 -7.59 -8.55 -27.05
C LEU A 319 -8.74 -7.92 -27.84
N LEU A 320 -8.62 -6.64 -28.11
CA LEU A 320 -9.60 -5.83 -28.84
C LEU A 320 -8.97 -5.24 -30.10
N ASP A 321 -9.76 -5.11 -31.17
CA ASP A 321 -9.40 -4.30 -32.34
C ASP A 321 -9.56 -2.79 -32.07
N GLU A 322 -9.19 -1.96 -33.05
CA GLU A 322 -9.30 -0.50 -32.96
C GLU A 322 -10.75 0.01 -32.75
N ASN A 323 -11.75 -0.79 -33.12
CA ASN A 323 -13.17 -0.48 -32.97
C ASN A 323 -13.76 -1.06 -31.65
N ASN A 324 -12.91 -1.53 -30.73
CA ASN A 324 -13.27 -2.19 -29.48
C ASN A 324 -14.01 -3.53 -29.65
N ASN A 325 -13.95 -4.16 -30.83
CA ASN A 325 -14.47 -5.51 -31.00
C ASN A 325 -13.52 -6.52 -30.39
N ARG A 326 -14.07 -7.48 -29.66
CA ARG A 326 -13.30 -8.56 -29.06
C ARG A 326 -12.79 -9.55 -30.12
N ILE A 327 -11.48 -9.73 -30.15
CA ILE A 327 -10.80 -10.75 -30.96
C ILE A 327 -10.71 -12.05 -30.15
N VAL A 328 -10.10 -12.00 -28.97
CA VAL A 328 -9.95 -13.14 -28.07
C VAL A 328 -10.06 -12.72 -26.60
N SER A 329 -10.51 -13.64 -25.74
CA SER A 329 -10.47 -13.46 -24.29
C SER A 329 -10.05 -14.75 -23.61
N LYS A 330 -9.22 -14.64 -22.56
CA LYS A 330 -8.70 -15.76 -21.76
C LYS A 330 -8.85 -15.40 -20.29
N ASN A 331 -9.13 -16.41 -19.47
CA ASN A 331 -9.11 -16.30 -18.02
C ASN A 331 -7.88 -17.04 -17.48
N ILE A 332 -7.19 -16.42 -16.52
CA ILE A 332 -5.98 -16.93 -15.88
C ILE A 332 -6.33 -17.14 -14.42
N LYS A 333 -6.33 -18.40 -13.97
CA LYS A 333 -6.49 -18.70 -12.55
C LYS A 333 -5.11 -18.65 -11.88
N SER A 334 -5.01 -17.94 -10.77
CA SER A 334 -3.81 -17.84 -9.95
C SER A 334 -4.16 -17.76 -8.47
N ASP A 335 -3.13 -17.89 -7.65
CA ASP A 335 -3.12 -17.36 -6.29
C ASP A 335 -1.78 -16.65 -6.04
N HIS A 336 -1.63 -15.98 -4.89
CA HIS A 336 -0.43 -15.20 -4.59
C HIS A 336 0.86 -16.05 -4.45
N LEU A 337 0.75 -17.37 -4.25
CA LEU A 337 1.89 -18.28 -4.12
C LEU A 337 2.18 -19.03 -5.43
N THR A 338 1.16 -19.24 -6.25
CA THR A 338 1.20 -20.02 -7.47
C THR A 338 0.73 -19.15 -8.64
N PRO A 339 1.66 -18.51 -9.36
CA PRO A 339 1.29 -17.63 -10.45
C PRO A 339 0.60 -18.41 -11.56
N GLY A 340 -0.47 -17.83 -12.10
CA GLY A 340 -1.16 -18.34 -13.27
C GLY A 340 -0.43 -17.87 -14.52
N ILE A 341 -0.02 -18.81 -15.37
CA ILE A 341 0.76 -18.50 -16.57
C ILE A 341 -0.05 -18.94 -17.77
N ILE A 342 -0.27 -18.03 -18.72
CA ILE A 342 -0.82 -18.38 -20.03
C ILE A 342 0.02 -17.81 -21.16
N LYS A 343 -0.01 -18.52 -22.28
CA LYS A 343 0.56 -18.08 -23.54
C LYS A 343 -0.42 -18.41 -24.66
N PHE A 344 -0.70 -17.44 -25.52
CA PHE A 344 -1.52 -17.64 -26.71
C PHE A 344 -1.01 -16.81 -27.88
N THR A 345 -1.44 -17.16 -29.07
CA THR A 345 -1.00 -16.54 -30.32
C THR A 345 -2.23 -16.14 -31.13
N GLU A 346 -2.21 -14.94 -31.72
CA GLU A 346 -3.25 -14.48 -32.63
C GLU A 346 -2.59 -13.89 -33.89
N PRO A 347 -3.02 -14.27 -35.11
CA PRO A 347 -2.62 -13.59 -36.32
C PRO A 347 -3.36 -12.25 -36.40
N LEU A 348 -2.62 -11.14 -36.41
CA LEU A 348 -3.19 -9.78 -36.48
C LEU A 348 -2.70 -9.07 -37.72
N GLU A 349 -3.61 -8.46 -38.48
CA GLU A 349 -3.25 -7.56 -39.57
C GLU A 349 -2.51 -6.31 -39.05
N ALA A 350 -1.86 -5.57 -39.94
CA ALA A 350 -1.25 -4.30 -39.58
C ALA A 350 -2.33 -3.33 -39.05
N GLY A 351 -2.14 -2.76 -37.86
CA GLY A 351 -3.15 -1.93 -37.22
C GLY A 351 -2.94 -1.72 -35.73
N LYS A 352 -3.81 -0.89 -35.14
CA LYS A 352 -3.83 -0.59 -33.71
C LYS A 352 -4.73 -1.57 -32.96
N TYR A 353 -4.25 -2.05 -31.81
CA TYR A 353 -4.95 -3.00 -30.96
C TYR A 353 -4.88 -2.60 -29.49
N PHE A 354 -5.76 -3.21 -28.68
CA PHE A 354 -5.78 -3.01 -27.23
C PHE A 354 -5.76 -4.33 -26.48
N VAL A 355 -5.02 -4.36 -25.38
CA VAL A 355 -5.07 -5.43 -24.38
C VAL A 355 -5.81 -4.87 -23.17
N LEU A 356 -7.00 -5.41 -22.91
CA LEU A 356 -7.79 -5.14 -21.71
C LEU A 356 -7.47 -6.23 -20.67
N ILE A 357 -6.98 -5.80 -19.51
CA ILE A 357 -6.72 -6.63 -18.36
C ILE A 357 -7.73 -6.24 -17.29
N GLN A 358 -8.44 -7.19 -16.72
CA GLN A 358 -9.46 -6.88 -15.71
C GLN A 358 -9.64 -8.05 -14.76
N ARG A 359 -10.02 -7.75 -13.52
CA ARG A 359 -10.46 -8.81 -12.61
C ARG A 359 -11.72 -9.49 -13.13
N ASP A 360 -11.86 -10.77 -12.79
CA ASP A 360 -13.14 -11.44 -12.96
C ASP A 360 -14.16 -10.92 -11.92
N SER A 361 -15.36 -10.61 -12.38
CA SER A 361 -16.39 -9.94 -11.56
C SER A 361 -17.00 -10.82 -10.45
N TYR A 362 -16.62 -12.10 -10.36
CA TYR A 362 -17.16 -13.06 -9.39
C TYR A 362 -16.20 -13.39 -8.24
N SER A 363 -15.02 -12.78 -8.19
CA SER A 363 -14.03 -13.01 -7.13
C SER A 363 -13.31 -11.73 -6.69
N ASP A 364 -12.85 -11.73 -5.44
CA ASP A 364 -11.93 -10.74 -4.89
C ASP A 364 -10.53 -10.95 -5.46
N SER A 365 -10.40 -10.70 -6.76
CA SER A 365 -9.17 -10.89 -7.52
C SER A 365 -8.46 -9.56 -7.70
N TYR A 366 -7.50 -9.35 -6.82
CA TYR A 366 -6.63 -8.18 -6.77
C TYR A 366 -5.17 -8.64 -6.70
N GLY A 367 -4.25 -7.75 -7.08
CA GLY A 367 -2.81 -8.01 -7.07
C GLY A 367 -2.14 -7.77 -8.42
N SER A 368 -0.85 -8.11 -8.46
CA SER A 368 0.02 -7.82 -9.59
C SER A 368 -0.12 -8.81 -10.73
N TYR A 369 0.13 -8.34 -11.94
CA TYR A 369 0.38 -9.19 -13.11
C TYR A 369 1.54 -8.63 -13.90
N ASP A 370 2.12 -9.46 -14.76
CA ASP A 370 2.98 -8.99 -15.83
C ASP A 370 2.64 -9.66 -17.16
N PHE A 371 2.89 -8.95 -18.24
CA PHE A 371 2.71 -9.49 -19.57
C PHE A 371 3.68 -8.91 -20.58
N MET A 372 3.87 -9.68 -21.66
CA MET A 372 4.70 -9.30 -22.78
C MET A 372 4.02 -9.68 -24.08
N ILE A 373 4.09 -8.76 -25.04
CA ILE A 373 3.70 -8.98 -26.44
C ILE A 373 4.96 -9.25 -27.25
N SER A 374 4.93 -10.27 -28.10
CA SER A 374 6.05 -10.69 -28.94
C SER A 374 5.56 -11.19 -30.30
N SER A 375 6.46 -11.39 -31.24
CA SER A 375 6.13 -11.91 -32.58
C SER A 375 6.67 -13.33 -32.76
N SER A 376 5.95 -14.17 -33.50
CA SER A 376 6.44 -15.50 -33.89
C SER A 376 7.65 -15.43 -34.82
N ALA A 377 7.89 -14.29 -35.48
CA ALA A 377 8.97 -14.10 -36.45
C ALA A 377 10.35 -14.39 -35.87
N ILE A 378 10.58 -14.17 -34.56
CA ILE A 378 11.87 -14.47 -33.92
C ILE A 378 12.02 -15.96 -33.54
N THR A 379 10.91 -16.67 -33.33
CA THR A 379 10.94 -18.06 -32.83
C THR A 379 11.43 -19.07 -33.87
N LYS A 380 11.46 -18.68 -35.15
CA LYS A 380 11.98 -19.51 -36.25
C LYS A 380 13.50 -19.66 -36.26
N PHE A 381 14.23 -18.78 -35.56
CA PHE A 381 15.69 -18.82 -35.51
C PHE A 381 16.17 -19.88 -34.51
N LYS A 382 17.10 -20.73 -34.95
CA LYS A 382 17.56 -21.94 -34.22
C LYS A 382 18.29 -21.63 -32.91
N ASP A 383 18.84 -20.44 -32.79
CA ASP A 383 19.56 -19.93 -31.63
C ASP A 383 18.73 -18.94 -30.80
N TYR A 384 17.42 -18.84 -31.07
CA TYR A 384 16.48 -18.17 -30.18
C TYR A 384 16.40 -18.92 -28.84
N SER A 385 16.40 -18.15 -27.75
CA SER A 385 16.18 -18.65 -26.40
C SER A 385 15.19 -17.71 -25.73
N ALA A 386 14.11 -18.24 -25.15
CA ALA A 386 13.08 -17.42 -24.52
C ALA A 386 13.54 -16.76 -23.20
N ASN A 387 14.58 -17.30 -22.57
CA ASN A 387 15.04 -16.89 -21.24
C ASN A 387 16.44 -16.24 -21.27
N ALA A 388 16.90 -15.80 -22.44
CA ALA A 388 18.19 -15.13 -22.53
C ALA A 388 18.06 -13.64 -22.19
N TYR A 389 19.11 -13.04 -21.62
CA TYR A 389 19.10 -11.61 -21.25
C TYR A 389 18.85 -10.66 -22.44
N TRP A 390 19.07 -11.13 -23.67
CA TRP A 390 18.90 -10.37 -24.90
C TRP A 390 17.59 -10.67 -25.62
N THR A 391 16.76 -11.58 -25.11
CA THR A 391 15.52 -12.02 -25.78
C THR A 391 14.61 -10.83 -26.07
N ASN A 392 14.31 -10.02 -25.07
CA ASN A 392 13.43 -8.86 -25.21
C ASN A 392 14.03 -7.79 -26.15
N PRO A 393 15.30 -7.37 -25.99
CA PRO A 393 15.96 -6.49 -26.96
C PRO A 393 15.97 -7.01 -28.39
N PHE A 394 16.04 -8.33 -28.61
CA PHE A 394 16.00 -8.90 -29.96
C PHE A 394 14.57 -8.97 -30.53
N ILE A 395 13.57 -9.24 -29.70
CA ILE A 395 12.15 -9.13 -30.08
C ILE A 395 11.88 -7.70 -30.54
N TRP A 396 12.16 -6.73 -29.66
CA TRP A 396 12.04 -5.30 -29.96
C TRP A 396 12.78 -4.92 -31.24
N GLY A 397 14.05 -5.34 -31.35
CA GLY A 397 14.88 -4.96 -32.48
C GLY A 397 14.41 -5.57 -33.80
N MET A 398 13.82 -6.75 -33.79
CA MET A 398 13.26 -7.36 -35.00
C MET A 398 11.98 -6.65 -35.46
N GLU A 399 11.09 -6.32 -34.54
CA GLU A 399 9.83 -5.63 -34.85
C GLU A 399 10.05 -4.19 -35.31
N ASN A 400 11.11 -3.54 -34.83
CA ASN A 400 11.49 -2.18 -35.24
C ASN A 400 12.53 -2.15 -36.38
N ASP A 401 12.71 -3.26 -37.11
CA ASP A 401 13.72 -3.47 -38.18
C ASP A 401 15.20 -3.24 -37.80
N VAL A 402 15.50 -2.87 -36.56
CA VAL A 402 16.85 -2.66 -36.01
C VAL A 402 17.74 -3.90 -36.19
N ILE A 403 17.19 -5.08 -35.93
CA ILE A 403 17.89 -6.37 -35.91
C ILE A 403 17.29 -7.28 -36.96
N LYS A 404 18.12 -7.69 -37.92
CA LYS A 404 17.78 -8.75 -38.88
C LYS A 404 18.49 -10.05 -38.51
N GLY A 405 17.75 -11.16 -38.49
CA GLY A 405 18.34 -12.50 -38.43
C GLY A 405 18.78 -12.98 -39.81
N ASP A 406 19.74 -13.90 -39.87
CA ASP A 406 20.12 -14.54 -41.12
C ASP A 406 19.10 -15.63 -41.47
N VAL A 407 18.24 -15.33 -42.45
CA VAL A 407 17.19 -16.23 -42.94
C VAL A 407 17.72 -17.45 -43.70
N LYS A 408 18.99 -17.45 -44.13
CA LYS A 408 19.59 -18.64 -44.79
C LYS A 408 20.05 -19.66 -43.77
N SER A 409 20.78 -19.21 -42.75
CA SER A 409 21.24 -20.10 -41.67
C SER A 409 20.19 -20.32 -40.58
N MET A 410 19.12 -19.51 -40.58
CA MET A 410 18.11 -19.42 -39.53
C MET A 410 18.76 -19.11 -38.17
N LYS A 411 19.69 -18.13 -38.12
CA LYS A 411 20.35 -17.69 -36.88
C LYS A 411 20.23 -16.19 -36.61
N LEU A 412 20.08 -15.82 -35.34
CA LEU A 412 20.19 -14.46 -34.81
C LEU A 412 21.65 -14.08 -34.51
N SER A 413 22.49 -15.07 -34.20
CA SER A 413 23.90 -14.90 -33.82
C SER A 413 24.15 -13.89 -32.68
N PRO A 414 23.43 -14.00 -31.54
CA PRO A 414 23.49 -13.02 -30.45
C PRO A 414 24.89 -12.90 -29.83
N TYR A 415 25.65 -13.99 -29.77
CA TYR A 415 26.97 -14.04 -29.11
C TYR A 415 28.15 -13.78 -30.05
N ASN A 416 27.91 -13.57 -31.35
CA ASN A 416 28.99 -13.17 -32.26
C ASN A 416 29.46 -11.75 -31.94
N ASN A 417 30.74 -11.49 -32.17
CA ASN A 417 31.28 -10.14 -32.10
C ASN A 417 30.51 -9.23 -33.07
N LEU A 418 30.03 -8.10 -32.56
CA LEU A 418 29.41 -7.05 -33.36
C LEU A 418 30.46 -6.44 -34.28
N ASN A 419 30.13 -6.29 -35.56
CA ASN A 419 30.97 -5.53 -36.50
C ASN A 419 30.45 -4.11 -36.75
N GLU A 420 31.31 -3.27 -37.32
CA GLU A 420 31.04 -1.84 -37.49
C GLU A 420 29.79 -1.57 -38.32
N VAL A 421 29.60 -2.27 -39.44
CA VAL A 421 28.42 -2.04 -40.29
C VAL A 421 27.13 -2.53 -39.62
N GLN A 422 27.18 -3.60 -38.84
CA GLN A 422 26.02 -4.05 -38.06
C GLN A 422 25.60 -3.00 -37.04
N TRP A 423 26.56 -2.35 -36.37
CA TRP A 423 26.25 -1.33 -35.39
C TRP A 423 25.67 -0.07 -36.01
N LEU A 424 26.26 0.41 -37.11
CA LEU A 424 25.71 1.54 -37.87
C LEU A 424 24.32 1.20 -38.42
N ALA A 425 24.11 -0.03 -38.90
CA ALA A 425 22.80 -0.48 -39.37
C ALA A 425 21.75 -0.44 -38.25
N MET A 426 22.08 -0.93 -37.05
CA MET A 426 21.16 -0.88 -35.91
C MET A 426 20.78 0.57 -35.55
N ILE A 427 21.75 1.48 -35.53
CA ILE A 427 21.48 2.89 -35.25
C ILE A 427 20.57 3.52 -36.33
N PHE A 428 20.92 3.41 -37.61
CA PHE A 428 20.22 4.13 -38.67
C PHE A 428 18.89 3.52 -39.07
N ARG A 429 18.70 2.20 -38.95
CA ARG A 429 17.38 1.59 -39.18
C ARG A 429 16.35 2.10 -38.19
N TYR A 430 16.76 2.39 -36.95
CA TYR A 430 15.87 2.99 -35.97
C TYR A 430 15.76 4.50 -36.14
N SER A 431 16.89 5.21 -36.23
CA SER A 431 16.90 6.67 -36.13
C SER A 431 16.53 7.40 -37.42
N LYS A 432 16.76 6.79 -38.59
CA LYS A 432 16.55 7.39 -39.93
C LYS A 432 16.00 6.34 -40.93
N PRO A 433 14.91 5.62 -40.63
CA PRO A 433 14.40 4.53 -41.48
C PRO A 433 14.13 4.98 -42.92
N ASP A 434 13.62 6.20 -43.11
CA ASP A 434 13.30 6.75 -44.44
C ASP A 434 14.53 7.06 -45.31
N GLU A 435 15.71 7.20 -44.71
CA GLU A 435 16.97 7.47 -45.41
C GLU A 435 17.77 6.20 -45.71
N VAL A 436 17.39 5.06 -45.12
CA VAL A 436 18.07 3.78 -45.33
C VAL A 436 17.68 3.19 -46.69
N ASN A 437 18.66 3.06 -47.59
CA ASN A 437 18.46 2.44 -48.90
C ASN A 437 19.36 1.19 -49.06
N GLU A 438 18.83 0.03 -48.66
CA GLU A 438 19.54 -1.24 -48.75
C GLU A 438 19.37 -1.92 -50.13
N ASP A 439 20.26 -1.65 -51.08
CA ASP A 439 20.43 -2.55 -52.24
C ASP A 439 21.38 -3.71 -51.88
N ARG A 440 21.05 -4.93 -52.32
CA ARG A 440 21.84 -6.17 -52.11
C ARG A 440 23.31 -6.01 -52.51
N ASN A 441 23.60 -5.23 -53.54
CA ASN A 441 24.97 -5.06 -54.04
C ASN A 441 25.79 -4.02 -53.27
N ASN A 442 25.17 -3.23 -52.39
CA ASN A 442 25.85 -2.10 -51.73
C ASN A 442 25.32 -1.78 -50.32
N TRP A 443 24.74 -2.76 -49.63
CA TRP A 443 24.04 -2.55 -48.35
C TRP A 443 24.91 -1.91 -47.27
N THR A 444 26.24 -2.08 -47.31
CA THR A 444 27.13 -1.43 -46.35
C THR A 444 27.25 0.07 -46.63
N LYS A 445 27.30 0.48 -47.90
CA LYS A 445 27.58 1.87 -48.31
C LYS A 445 26.55 2.85 -47.75
N THR A 446 25.26 2.50 -47.73
CA THR A 446 24.21 3.38 -47.21
C THR A 446 24.51 3.81 -45.77
N TYR A 447 24.96 2.88 -44.92
CA TYR A 447 25.24 3.16 -43.52
C TYR A 447 26.49 4.01 -43.31
N TYR A 448 27.50 3.86 -44.18
CA TYR A 448 28.69 4.70 -44.14
C TYR A 448 28.44 6.11 -44.69
N ASP A 449 27.59 6.24 -45.72
CA ASP A 449 27.16 7.55 -46.22
C ASP A 449 26.35 8.29 -45.15
N LEU A 450 25.45 7.59 -44.44
CA LEU A 450 24.72 8.15 -43.30
C LEU A 450 25.67 8.47 -42.13
N ALA A 451 26.60 7.59 -41.78
CA ALA A 451 27.59 7.86 -40.74
C ALA A 451 28.41 9.12 -41.04
N LYS A 452 28.78 9.34 -42.31
CA LYS A 452 29.44 10.57 -42.74
C LYS A 452 28.53 11.79 -42.63
N THR A 453 27.28 11.67 -43.06
CA THR A 453 26.27 12.74 -43.02
C THR A 453 26.01 13.19 -41.57
N TYR A 454 25.83 12.23 -40.67
CA TYR A 454 25.55 12.46 -39.25
C TYR A 454 26.82 12.52 -38.37
N SER A 455 28.00 12.63 -38.99
CA SER A 455 29.30 12.78 -38.31
C SER A 455 29.59 11.71 -37.24
N LEU A 456 29.11 10.47 -37.42
CA LEU A 456 29.40 9.33 -36.57
C LEU A 456 30.78 8.73 -36.92
N PRO A 457 31.63 8.45 -35.90
CA PRO A 457 32.96 7.90 -36.15
C PRO A 457 32.86 6.48 -36.68
N ASN A 458 33.74 6.16 -37.61
CA ASN A 458 33.87 4.83 -38.20
C ASN A 458 35.29 4.65 -38.74
N SER A 459 35.74 3.39 -38.78
CA SER A 459 37.04 2.99 -39.32
C SER A 459 37.04 2.78 -40.84
N GLY A 460 35.84 2.65 -41.43
CA GLY A 460 35.68 2.33 -42.85
C GLY A 460 35.86 0.85 -43.14
N ASN A 461 35.92 -0.02 -42.13
CA ASN A 461 36.02 -1.46 -42.27
C ASN A 461 34.72 -2.14 -41.82
N PRO A 462 33.80 -2.46 -42.74
CA PRO A 462 32.46 -2.97 -42.43
C PRO A 462 32.44 -4.16 -41.49
N TYR A 463 33.39 -5.10 -41.67
CA TYR A 463 33.39 -6.39 -40.99
C TYR A 463 34.38 -6.45 -39.83
N ALA A 464 35.04 -5.34 -39.48
CA ALA A 464 35.87 -5.27 -38.28
C ALA A 464 35.02 -5.42 -37.03
N ALA A 465 35.46 -6.27 -36.10
CA ALA A 465 34.85 -6.35 -34.78
C ALA A 465 35.05 -5.03 -34.03
N LEU A 466 33.99 -4.50 -33.43
CA LEU A 466 34.06 -3.28 -32.63
C LEU A 466 34.49 -3.57 -31.19
N ARG A 467 35.27 -2.63 -30.63
CA ARG A 467 35.51 -2.60 -29.18
C ARG A 467 34.28 -2.04 -28.48
N ARG A 468 34.10 -2.38 -27.20
CA ARG A 468 33.04 -1.83 -26.35
C ARG A 468 33.08 -0.30 -26.30
N GLY A 469 34.28 0.28 -26.29
CA GLY A 469 34.48 1.74 -26.33
C GLY A 469 33.99 2.38 -27.62
N ASP A 470 34.25 1.76 -28.77
CA ASP A 470 33.81 2.28 -30.08
C ASP A 470 32.27 2.29 -30.17
N VAL A 471 31.62 1.24 -29.67
CA VAL A 471 30.15 1.17 -29.57
C VAL A 471 29.60 2.30 -28.71
N ALA A 472 30.17 2.50 -27.52
CA ALA A 472 29.74 3.58 -26.62
C ALA A 472 29.89 4.96 -27.27
N VAL A 473 31.02 5.23 -27.94
CA VAL A 473 31.25 6.52 -28.61
C VAL A 473 30.22 6.74 -29.71
N ILE A 474 30.05 5.78 -30.63
CA ILE A 474 29.10 5.91 -31.73
C ILE A 474 27.68 6.13 -31.18
N MET A 475 27.29 5.37 -30.15
CA MET A 475 25.98 5.50 -29.52
C MET A 475 25.78 6.87 -28.88
N ALA A 476 26.68 7.26 -27.97
CA ALA A 476 26.60 8.52 -27.24
C ALA A 476 26.60 9.72 -28.18
N GLN A 477 27.39 9.68 -29.26
CA GLN A 477 27.36 10.74 -30.28
C GLN A 477 26.03 10.78 -31.05
N ALA A 478 25.46 9.62 -31.40
CA ALA A 478 24.20 9.56 -32.12
C ALA A 478 23.02 10.12 -31.30
N PHE A 479 23.00 9.87 -29.99
CA PHE A 479 21.97 10.41 -29.09
C PHE A 479 22.23 11.88 -28.71
N GLN A 480 23.49 12.31 -28.57
CA GLN A 480 23.79 13.67 -28.10
C GLN A 480 23.99 14.70 -29.23
N GLY A 481 24.10 14.28 -30.49
CA GLY A 481 24.31 15.17 -31.64
C GLY A 481 25.66 15.91 -31.63
N LYS A 482 26.60 15.54 -30.76
CA LYS A 482 27.91 16.18 -30.61
C LYS A 482 29.02 15.14 -30.48
N LYS A 483 30.24 15.55 -30.81
CA LYS A 483 31.43 14.72 -30.58
C LYS A 483 31.67 14.53 -29.08
N VAL A 484 31.97 13.29 -28.69
CA VAL A 484 32.36 12.93 -27.32
C VAL A 484 33.62 12.08 -27.34
N THR A 485 34.40 12.16 -26.27
CA THR A 485 35.53 11.25 -26.05
C THR A 485 35.05 9.87 -25.57
N GLU A 486 35.90 8.85 -25.68
CA GLU A 486 35.56 7.49 -25.20
C GLU A 486 35.22 7.47 -23.71
N ARG A 487 35.90 8.28 -22.88
CA ARG A 487 35.60 8.36 -21.44
C ARG A 487 34.26 9.03 -21.16
N GLU A 488 33.94 10.11 -21.86
CA GLU A 488 32.64 10.78 -21.73
C GLU A 488 31.50 9.87 -22.21
N ALA A 489 31.71 9.14 -23.30
CA ALA A 489 30.74 8.17 -23.81
C ALA A 489 30.47 7.05 -22.80
N VAL A 490 31.53 6.47 -22.21
CA VAL A 490 31.39 5.44 -21.17
C VAL A 490 30.66 5.97 -19.94
N GLN A 491 30.99 7.18 -19.49
CA GLN A 491 30.29 7.81 -18.37
C GLN A 491 28.80 8.01 -18.70
N TRP A 492 28.49 8.54 -19.89
CA TRP A 492 27.12 8.72 -20.37
C TRP A 492 26.31 7.41 -20.36
N MET A 493 26.93 6.29 -20.76
CA MET A 493 26.28 4.97 -20.70
C MET A 493 25.93 4.54 -19.28
N TYR A 494 26.76 4.89 -18.29
CA TYR A 494 26.49 4.59 -16.88
C TYR A 494 25.45 5.52 -16.27
N ASP A 495 25.52 6.82 -16.58
CA ASP A 495 24.60 7.84 -16.08
C ASP A 495 23.15 7.54 -16.49
N HIS A 496 22.95 6.97 -17.68
CA HIS A 496 21.65 6.52 -18.19
C HIS A 496 21.37 5.04 -17.93
N ASN A 497 22.10 4.38 -17.02
CA ASN A 497 21.88 2.98 -16.64
C ASN A 497 21.86 1.96 -17.80
N LEU A 498 22.52 2.27 -18.93
CA LEU A 498 22.52 1.41 -20.11
C LEU A 498 23.36 0.14 -19.90
N THR A 499 24.33 0.21 -18.99
CA THR A 499 25.24 -0.90 -18.67
C THR A 499 25.61 -0.94 -17.20
N THR A 500 25.94 -2.14 -16.71
CA THR A 500 26.53 -2.36 -15.38
C THR A 500 28.04 -2.60 -15.46
N GLY A 501 28.66 -2.48 -16.64
CA GLY A 501 30.03 -2.92 -16.87
C GLY A 501 30.13 -4.41 -17.19
N LYS A 502 31.33 -4.98 -17.14
CA LYS A 502 31.58 -6.40 -17.36
C LYS A 502 31.23 -7.26 -16.14
N ASP A 503 31.34 -6.68 -14.95
CA ASP A 503 31.06 -7.31 -13.67
C ASP A 503 30.17 -6.39 -12.85
N SER A 504 28.92 -6.81 -12.63
CA SER A 504 27.92 -6.01 -11.90
C SER A 504 28.23 -5.87 -10.40
N SER A 505 29.17 -6.65 -9.86
CA SER A 505 29.63 -6.53 -8.47
C SER A 505 30.70 -5.45 -8.28
N LYS A 506 31.27 -4.93 -9.38
CA LYS A 506 32.32 -3.90 -9.35
C LYS A 506 31.73 -2.50 -9.53
N PRO A 507 32.45 -1.45 -9.10
CA PRO A 507 32.05 -0.07 -9.35
C PRO A 507 31.73 0.20 -10.82
N LYS A 508 30.76 1.07 -11.08
CA LYS A 508 30.40 1.57 -12.41
C LYS A 508 31.47 2.58 -12.89
N ASP A 509 32.64 2.09 -13.26
CA ASP A 509 33.77 2.91 -13.71
C ASP A 509 34.33 2.47 -15.07
N TYR A 510 35.20 3.30 -15.63
CA TYR A 510 35.79 3.06 -16.95
C TYR A 510 36.61 1.76 -17.03
N ALA A 511 37.20 1.30 -15.92
CA ALA A 511 37.95 0.05 -15.89
C ALA A 511 37.00 -1.16 -15.97
N ASN A 512 35.89 -1.15 -15.22
CA ASN A 512 34.85 -2.18 -15.26
C ASN A 512 34.08 -2.19 -16.59
N PHE A 513 34.00 -1.06 -17.30
CA PHE A 513 33.41 -1.03 -18.63
C PHE A 513 34.20 -1.86 -19.64
N ASP A 514 35.52 -1.99 -19.45
CA ASP A 514 36.46 -2.72 -20.30
C ASP A 514 36.38 -2.28 -21.77
N ALA A 515 36.66 -1.00 -22.02
CA ALA A 515 36.49 -0.37 -23.32
C ALA A 515 37.23 -1.05 -24.48
N ASN A 516 38.31 -1.79 -24.20
CA ASN A 516 39.12 -2.48 -25.20
C ASN A 516 38.63 -3.88 -25.56
N ALA A 517 37.72 -4.47 -24.79
CA ALA A 517 37.15 -5.78 -25.14
C ALA A 517 36.25 -5.69 -26.36
N SER A 518 36.05 -6.82 -27.05
CA SER A 518 35.01 -6.94 -28.06
C SER A 518 33.62 -6.90 -27.41
N LEU A 519 32.61 -6.45 -28.16
CA LEU A 519 31.21 -6.44 -27.75
C LEU A 519 30.43 -7.48 -28.56
N ALA A 520 29.61 -8.30 -27.88
CA ALA A 520 28.68 -9.19 -28.55
C ALA A 520 27.49 -8.40 -29.12
N ARG A 521 26.94 -8.88 -30.25
CA ARG A 521 25.74 -8.29 -30.87
C ARG A 521 24.56 -8.16 -29.89
N ALA A 522 24.37 -9.16 -29.04
CA ALA A 522 23.40 -9.18 -27.95
C ALA A 522 23.53 -7.98 -27.01
N GLN A 523 24.75 -7.67 -26.59
CA GLN A 523 24.99 -6.58 -25.64
C GLN A 523 24.72 -5.21 -26.27
N ALA A 524 25.04 -5.06 -27.56
CA ALA A 524 24.76 -3.83 -28.30
C ALA A 524 23.24 -3.58 -28.43
N ALA A 525 22.48 -4.63 -28.73
CA ALA A 525 21.02 -4.57 -28.75
C ALA A 525 20.43 -4.20 -27.38
N VAL A 526 20.95 -4.80 -26.30
CA VAL A 526 20.53 -4.46 -24.93
C VAL A 526 20.78 -2.97 -24.65
N PHE A 527 21.95 -2.44 -25.00
CA PHE A 527 22.23 -1.03 -24.76
C PHE A 527 21.24 -0.12 -25.50
N LEU A 528 21.00 -0.40 -26.77
CA LEU A 528 20.08 0.40 -27.59
C LEU A 528 18.63 0.31 -27.10
N TYR A 529 18.17 -0.91 -26.78
CA TYR A 529 16.86 -1.16 -26.18
C TYR A 529 16.68 -0.38 -24.87
N ARG A 530 17.66 -0.43 -23.97
CA ARG A 530 17.60 0.32 -22.70
C ARG A 530 17.52 1.82 -22.92
N ALA A 531 18.31 2.35 -23.85
CA ALA A 531 18.31 3.78 -24.12
C ALA A 531 16.92 4.26 -24.56
N ILE A 532 16.30 3.51 -25.48
CA ILE A 532 15.03 3.91 -26.09
C ILE A 532 13.85 3.55 -25.18
N GLU A 533 13.73 2.28 -24.78
CA GLU A 533 12.55 1.75 -24.10
C GLU A 533 12.58 1.92 -22.58
N GLU A 534 13.75 1.83 -21.95
CA GLU A 534 13.86 1.94 -20.48
C GLU A 534 14.18 3.36 -20.01
N GLN A 535 14.83 4.18 -20.85
CA GLN A 535 15.26 5.54 -20.49
C GLN A 535 14.57 6.63 -21.29
N GLY A 536 13.78 6.29 -22.33
CA GLY A 536 13.06 7.27 -23.15
C GLY A 536 13.97 8.24 -23.90
N LEU A 537 15.20 7.83 -24.25
CA LEU A 537 16.14 8.67 -24.98
C LEU A 537 15.79 8.73 -26.47
N GLU A 538 15.90 9.93 -27.04
CA GLU A 538 15.69 10.18 -28.46
C GLU A 538 17.01 10.48 -29.16
N PHE A 539 17.11 10.07 -30.43
CA PHE A 539 18.25 10.43 -31.29
C PHE A 539 18.22 11.94 -31.62
N ASN A 540 19.39 12.55 -31.72
CA ASN A 540 19.52 13.96 -32.11
C ASN A 540 19.33 14.19 -33.62
#